data_AF-A0A6B1E6U9-F1
#
_entry.id   AF-A0A6B1E6U9-F1
#
_cell.length_a   1.000
_cell.length_b   1.000
_cell.length_c   1.000
_cell.angle_alpha   90.00
_cell.angle_beta   90.00
_cell.angle_gamma   90.00
#
_symmetry.space_group_name_H-M   'P 1'
#
loop_
_entity.id
_entity.type
_entity.pdbx_description
1 polymer ?
#
loop_
_entity_poly.entity_id
_entity_poly.type
_entity_poly.pdbx_seq_one_letter_code
_entity_poly.pdbx_strand_id
1 'polypeptide(L)'
;MQNTKQMWESETSKTVFGSDRYIIAPAIEVSDNIVPNTRLKMDGLGLLGSLPKASIPVVFFDPQYRGILDKMAYGNEGKGRGKKRSQLMQMSESIIVEFFHHIDNVLMPSGHLFLWIDKFHLCQGFSDWANGTELEIVDLITWDKARMGMGYRTRRVSEYCA
;
A
#
# COMPACT_ATOMS: atom_id res chain seq x y z
N MET A 1 -43.21 43.76 -9.49
CA MET A 1 -42.08 43.14 -10.21
C MET A 1 -41.11 42.59 -9.18
N GLN A 2 -41.19 41.29 -8.94
CA GLN A 2 -40.31 40.56 -8.01
C GLN A 2 -38.92 40.43 -8.65
N ASN A 3 -37.88 40.84 -7.94
CA ASN A 3 -36.50 40.77 -8.40
C ASN A 3 -35.92 39.41 -8.01
N THR A 4 -36.04 38.43 -8.90
CA THR A 4 -35.45 37.10 -8.84
C THR A 4 -33.94 37.19 -9.11
N LYS A 5 -33.15 37.54 -8.11
CA LYS A 5 -31.68 37.45 -8.19
C LYS A 5 -31.05 37.46 -6.79
N GLN A 6 -31.14 36.32 -6.11
CA GLN A 6 -30.12 35.84 -5.15
C GLN A 6 -30.65 34.54 -4.52
N MET A 7 -30.43 33.44 -5.24
CA MET A 7 -30.72 32.09 -4.76
C MET A 7 -29.55 31.16 -5.13
N TRP A 8 -28.32 31.68 -5.04
CA TRP A 8 -27.09 30.99 -5.48
C TRP A 8 -25.94 31.27 -4.50
N GLU A 9 -26.19 31.21 -3.19
CA GLU A 9 -25.14 31.26 -2.17
C GLU A 9 -25.40 30.21 -1.08
N SER A 10 -24.85 29.02 -1.31
CA SER A 10 -23.96 28.31 -0.39
C SER A 10 -23.86 26.83 -0.78
N GLU A 11 -23.35 26.55 -1.99
CA GLU A 11 -22.56 25.33 -2.11
C GLU A 11 -21.31 25.57 -1.26
N THR A 12 -21.33 24.97 -0.07
CA THR A 12 -20.18 24.92 0.82
C THR A 12 -19.00 24.39 0.00
N SER A 13 -18.01 25.25 -0.19
CA SER A 13 -16.71 24.89 -0.74
C SER A 13 -16.22 23.66 0.01
N LYS A 14 -16.26 22.49 -0.64
CA LYS A 14 -15.64 21.26 -0.14
C LYS A 14 -14.13 21.44 -0.20
N THR A 15 -13.58 22.21 0.73
CA THR A 15 -12.14 22.27 0.91
C THR A 15 -11.69 20.94 1.53
N VAL A 16 -10.77 20.23 0.88
CA VAL A 16 -10.11 19.04 1.47
C VAL A 16 -9.27 19.37 2.72
N PHE A 17 -9.01 20.67 2.93
CA PHE A 17 -8.38 21.24 4.11
C PHE A 17 -9.41 21.39 5.23
N GLY A 18 -9.60 20.32 6.01
CA GLY A 18 -10.23 20.44 7.33
C GLY A 18 -9.20 20.96 8.33
N SER A 19 -9.51 22.07 9.03
CA SER A 19 -8.66 22.63 10.09
C SER A 19 -8.52 21.70 11.28
N ASP A 20 -9.48 20.80 11.47
CA ASP A 20 -9.57 19.91 12.61
C ASP A 20 -9.89 18.48 12.13
N ARG A 21 -8.91 17.57 12.19
CA ARG A 21 -9.14 16.11 12.06
C ARG A 21 -8.78 15.44 13.38
N TYR A 22 -9.78 15.18 14.21
CA TYR A 22 -9.63 14.36 15.41
C TYR A 22 -9.85 12.89 15.02
N ILE A 23 -8.82 12.26 14.45
CA ILE A 23 -8.84 10.80 14.23
C ILE A 23 -8.27 10.15 15.49
N ILE A 24 -9.17 9.55 16.29
CA ILE A 24 -8.76 8.72 17.42
C ILE A 24 -8.62 7.31 16.88
N ALA A 25 -7.40 6.78 16.91
CA ALA A 25 -7.18 5.37 16.61
C ALA A 25 -7.99 4.53 17.60
N PRO A 26 -8.80 3.57 17.15
CA PRO A 26 -9.53 2.70 18.06
C PRO A 26 -8.54 1.92 18.93
N ALA A 27 -8.94 1.60 20.17
CA ALA A 27 -8.18 0.66 20.98
C ALA A 27 -8.14 -0.69 20.25
N ILE A 28 -6.94 -1.23 20.05
CA ILE A 28 -6.77 -2.49 19.35
C ILE A 28 -6.68 -3.60 20.40
N GLU A 29 -7.72 -4.42 20.48
CA GLU A 29 -7.70 -5.66 21.23
C GLU A 29 -7.03 -6.74 20.36
N VAL A 30 -5.73 -6.92 20.55
CA VAL A 30 -4.99 -8.02 19.92
C VAL A 30 -4.98 -9.24 20.84
N SER A 31 -4.95 -10.44 20.25
CA SER A 31 -4.79 -11.67 21.03
C SER A 31 -3.50 -11.66 21.87
N ASP A 32 -3.48 -12.34 23.01
CA ASP A 32 -2.31 -12.43 23.91
C ASP A 32 -1.02 -12.92 23.22
N ASN A 33 -1.16 -13.64 22.10
CA ASN A 33 -0.04 -14.17 21.31
C ASN A 33 0.60 -13.13 20.38
N ILE A 34 0.01 -11.94 20.25
CA ILE A 34 0.50 -10.83 19.44
C ILE A 34 1.00 -9.75 20.36
N VAL A 35 2.32 -9.59 20.41
CA VAL A 35 2.96 -8.53 21.21
C VAL A 35 3.20 -7.31 20.31
N PRO A 36 2.51 -6.17 20.55
CA PRO A 36 2.72 -4.95 19.76
C PRO A 36 4.17 -4.46 19.81
N ASN A 37 4.56 -3.67 18.81
CA ASN A 37 5.92 -3.08 18.71
C ASN A 37 7.06 -4.10 18.71
N THR A 38 6.77 -5.34 18.29
CA THR A 38 7.78 -6.38 18.13
C THR A 38 7.74 -6.96 16.71
N ARG A 39 8.84 -7.58 16.31
CA ARG A 39 8.85 -8.39 15.09
C ARG A 39 8.17 -9.72 15.39
N LEU A 40 7.08 -9.99 14.69
CA LEU A 40 6.39 -11.28 14.75
C LEU A 40 7.00 -12.26 13.75
N LYS A 41 7.17 -13.52 14.15
CA LYS A 41 7.61 -14.62 13.28
C LYS A 41 6.41 -15.48 12.91
N MET A 42 5.56 -14.94 12.05
CA MET A 42 4.30 -15.57 11.63
C MET A 42 3.98 -15.27 10.17
N ASP A 43 3.02 -16.02 9.63
CA ASP A 43 2.42 -15.73 8.34
C ASP A 43 1.61 -14.42 8.38
N GLY A 44 1.74 -13.58 7.35
CA GLY A 44 1.12 -12.27 7.31
C GLY A 44 -0.40 -12.30 7.13
N LEU A 45 -0.93 -13.27 6.37
CA LEU A 45 -2.37 -13.46 6.24
C LEU A 45 -2.96 -13.99 7.56
N GLY A 46 -2.24 -14.91 8.21
CA GLY A 46 -2.56 -15.36 9.56
C GLY A 46 -2.60 -14.22 10.58
N LEU A 47 -1.67 -13.27 10.48
CA LEU A 47 -1.68 -12.05 11.32
C LEU A 47 -2.94 -11.23 11.07
N LEU A 48 -3.18 -10.83 9.82
CA LEU A 48 -4.32 -9.98 9.48
C LEU A 48 -5.67 -10.66 9.81
N GLY A 49 -5.78 -11.97 9.60
CA GLY A 49 -6.98 -12.74 9.95
C GLY A 49 -7.25 -12.83 11.45
N SER A 50 -6.26 -12.57 12.30
CA SER A 50 -6.40 -12.55 13.76
C SER A 50 -6.70 -11.17 14.34
N LEU A 51 -6.55 -10.11 13.54
CA LEU A 51 -6.81 -8.74 13.98
C LEU A 51 -8.33 -8.45 13.92
N PRO A 52 -8.86 -7.62 14.84
CA PRO A 52 -10.26 -7.22 14.77
C PRO A 52 -10.56 -6.42 13.49
N LYS A 53 -11.79 -6.60 12.97
CA LYS A 53 -12.30 -5.79 11.85
C LYS A 53 -12.26 -4.29 12.19
N ALA A 54 -11.96 -3.44 11.20
CA ALA A 54 -12.01 -1.98 11.33
C ALA A 54 -11.23 -1.40 12.53
N SER A 55 -10.08 -2.00 12.87
CA SER A 55 -9.29 -1.66 14.05
C SER A 55 -7.95 -0.99 13.71
N ILE A 56 -7.49 -1.08 12.46
CA ILE A 56 -6.17 -0.61 12.06
C ILE A 56 -6.31 0.73 11.34
N PRO A 57 -5.65 1.80 11.81
CA PRO A 57 -5.69 3.10 11.13
C PRO A 57 -4.77 3.14 9.90
N VAL A 58 -3.65 2.42 9.93
CA VAL A 58 -2.65 2.48 8.87
C VAL A 58 -1.98 1.12 8.69
N VAL A 59 -1.85 0.70 7.44
CA VAL A 59 -1.06 -0.48 7.05
C VAL A 59 0.03 -0.05 6.06
N PHE A 60 1.27 -0.48 6.30
CA PHE A 60 2.35 -0.40 5.31
C PHE A 60 2.57 -1.79 4.73
N PHE A 61 2.46 -1.91 3.40
CA PHE A 61 2.61 -3.17 2.71
C PHE A 61 3.66 -3.04 1.60
N ASP A 62 4.71 -3.85 1.69
CA ASP A 62 5.79 -3.95 0.70
C ASP A 62 5.82 -5.39 0.15
N PRO A 63 5.01 -5.69 -0.89
CA PRO A 63 4.95 -7.02 -1.47
C PRO A 63 6.29 -7.42 -2.09
N GLN A 64 6.62 -8.72 -2.00
CA GLN A 64 7.78 -9.26 -2.69
C GLN A 64 7.48 -9.42 -4.20
N TYR A 65 7.62 -8.34 -4.97
CA TYR A 65 7.35 -8.32 -6.41
C TYR A 65 8.25 -9.24 -7.26
N ARG A 66 7.67 -9.73 -8.37
CA ARG A 66 8.31 -10.62 -9.35
C ARG A 66 8.60 -9.97 -10.72
N GLY A 67 7.93 -8.86 -11.04
CA GLY A 67 7.85 -8.32 -12.41
C GLY A 67 9.21 -7.97 -13.06
N ILE A 68 10.19 -7.52 -12.27
CA ILE A 68 11.50 -7.09 -12.76
C ILE A 68 12.48 -8.26 -12.91
N LEU A 69 12.49 -9.23 -11.98
CA LEU A 69 13.48 -10.30 -11.96
C LEU A 69 13.20 -11.35 -13.03
N ASP A 70 11.94 -11.74 -13.18
CA ASP A 70 11.52 -12.75 -14.16
C ASP A 70 11.57 -12.22 -15.60
N LYS A 71 11.11 -10.99 -15.84
CA LYS A 71 11.13 -10.41 -17.20
C LYS A 71 12.53 -10.02 -17.68
N MET A 72 13.52 -9.89 -16.79
CA MET A 72 14.88 -9.49 -17.16
C MET A 72 15.95 -10.55 -16.84
N ALA A 73 15.55 -11.76 -16.41
CA ALA A 73 16.45 -12.84 -16.02
C ALA A 73 17.56 -12.40 -15.03
N TYR A 74 17.23 -11.44 -14.15
CA TYR A 74 18.20 -10.92 -13.18
C TYR A 74 18.42 -11.93 -12.04
N GLY A 75 19.68 -12.07 -11.62
CA GLY A 75 20.17 -13.16 -10.77
C GLY A 75 21.45 -13.82 -11.30
N ASN A 76 21.79 -13.59 -12.58
CA ASN A 76 22.98 -14.12 -13.26
C ASN A 76 24.09 -13.09 -13.48
N GLU A 77 24.03 -11.92 -12.84
CA GLU A 77 24.93 -10.77 -13.06
C GLU A 77 26.33 -10.93 -12.40
N GLY A 78 26.76 -12.17 -12.17
CA GLY A 78 28.06 -12.51 -11.58
C GLY A 78 27.99 -13.45 -10.38
N LYS A 79 29.15 -13.94 -9.95
CA LYS A 79 29.31 -14.90 -8.85
C LYS A 79 29.05 -14.24 -7.48
N GLY A 80 27.80 -13.97 -7.11
CA GLY A 80 27.42 -13.74 -5.71
C GLY A 80 26.37 -12.66 -5.39
N ARG A 81 26.04 -11.74 -6.32
CA ARG A 81 25.00 -10.73 -6.07
C ARG A 81 23.61 -11.32 -6.33
N GLY A 82 22.64 -11.06 -5.43
CA GLY A 82 21.24 -11.41 -5.63
C GLY A 82 20.84 -12.86 -5.34
N LYS A 83 21.76 -13.81 -5.14
CA LYS A 83 21.44 -15.24 -4.88
C LYS A 83 20.47 -15.47 -3.72
N LYS A 84 20.63 -14.75 -2.60
CA LYS A 84 19.71 -14.87 -1.47
C LYS A 84 18.33 -14.30 -1.78
N ARG A 85 18.26 -13.21 -2.57
CA ARG A 85 17.00 -12.61 -3.02
C ARG A 85 16.28 -13.50 -4.04
N SER A 86 17.01 -14.15 -4.94
CA SER A 86 16.43 -15.11 -5.88
C SER A 86 15.97 -16.41 -5.20
N GLN A 87 16.48 -16.70 -4.00
CA GLN A 87 16.07 -17.84 -3.17
C GLN A 87 14.85 -17.56 -2.28
N LEU A 88 14.44 -16.29 -2.12
CA LEU A 88 13.25 -15.98 -1.35
C LEU A 88 12.01 -16.51 -2.06
N MET A 89 11.12 -17.14 -1.28
CA MET A 89 9.81 -17.55 -1.75
C MET A 89 9.06 -16.32 -2.22
N GLN A 90 8.55 -16.38 -3.45
CA GLN A 90 7.94 -15.24 -4.09
C GLN A 90 6.45 -15.22 -3.80
N MET A 91 5.89 -14.03 -3.56
CA MET A 91 4.45 -13.87 -3.43
C MET A 91 3.82 -13.93 -4.82
N SER A 92 2.85 -14.81 -5.01
CA SER A 92 2.03 -14.80 -6.21
C SER A 92 1.08 -13.60 -6.18
N GLU A 93 0.60 -13.20 -7.35
CA GLU A 93 -0.42 -12.16 -7.46
C GLU A 93 -1.69 -12.52 -6.67
N SER A 94 -2.10 -13.80 -6.68
CA SER A 94 -3.22 -14.27 -5.88
C SER A 94 -3.04 -14.04 -4.38
N ILE A 95 -1.81 -14.22 -3.86
CA ILE A 95 -1.49 -13.93 -2.45
C ILE A 95 -1.56 -12.42 -2.21
N ILE A 96 -1.06 -11.59 -3.14
CA ILE A 96 -1.15 -10.13 -3.01
C ILE A 96 -2.62 -9.68 -2.93
N VAL A 97 -3.49 -10.21 -3.79
CA VAL A 97 -4.94 -9.94 -3.75
C VAL A 97 -5.55 -10.38 -2.41
N GLU A 98 -5.16 -11.55 -1.90
CA GLU A 98 -5.62 -12.02 -0.59
C GLU A 98 -5.20 -11.08 0.55
N PHE A 99 -3.98 -10.55 0.50
CA PHE A 99 -3.54 -9.49 1.42
C PHE A 99 -4.41 -8.24 1.31
N PHE A 100 -4.78 -7.79 0.11
CA PHE A 100 -5.64 -6.61 -0.06
C PHE A 100 -6.99 -6.80 0.63
N HIS A 101 -7.66 -7.94 0.45
CA HIS A 101 -8.94 -8.21 1.12
C HIS A 101 -8.80 -8.27 2.64
N HIS A 102 -7.73 -8.88 3.15
CA HIS A 102 -7.48 -8.93 4.59
C HIS A 102 -7.15 -7.54 5.17
N ILE A 103 -6.38 -6.73 4.45
CA ILE A 103 -6.04 -5.36 4.82
C ILE A 103 -7.31 -4.49 4.85
N ASP A 104 -8.10 -4.53 3.78
CA ASP A 104 -9.39 -3.83 3.68
C ASP A 104 -10.30 -4.16 4.87
N ASN A 105 -10.40 -5.43 5.23
CA ASN A 105 -11.21 -5.85 6.38
C ASN A 105 -10.71 -5.29 7.72
N VAL A 106 -9.38 -5.23 7.95
CA VAL A 106 -8.86 -4.73 9.25
C VAL A 106 -8.77 -3.21 9.30
N LEU A 107 -8.71 -2.53 8.16
CA LEU A 107 -8.64 -1.07 8.11
C LEU A 107 -9.93 -0.45 8.62
N MET A 108 -9.79 0.59 9.44
CA MET A 108 -10.92 1.43 9.81
C MET A 108 -11.41 2.25 8.59
N PRO A 109 -12.65 2.78 8.58
CA PRO A 109 -13.18 3.50 7.41
C PRO A 109 -12.36 4.71 6.93
N SER A 110 -11.62 5.37 7.83
CA SER A 110 -10.69 6.46 7.50
C SER A 110 -9.23 6.02 7.42
N GLY A 111 -9.00 4.71 7.40
CA GLY A 111 -7.68 4.10 7.41
C GLY A 111 -7.02 4.14 6.04
N HIS A 112 -5.70 3.98 6.02
CA HIS A 112 -4.92 4.06 4.78
C HIS A 112 -4.01 2.85 4.64
N LEU A 113 -3.98 2.30 3.43
CA LEU A 113 -2.92 1.40 2.97
C LEU A 113 -1.85 2.23 2.27
N PHE A 114 -0.62 2.11 2.73
CA PHE A 114 0.58 2.56 2.04
C PHE A 114 1.18 1.37 1.31
N LEU A 115 0.95 1.29 0.00
CA LEU A 115 1.45 0.22 -0.85
C LEU A 115 2.77 0.63 -1.48
N TRP A 116 3.86 0.02 -1.02
CA TRP A 116 5.15 0.19 -1.66
C TRP A 116 5.16 -0.52 -3.00
N ILE A 117 5.39 0.19 -4.11
CA ILE A 117 5.24 -0.36 -5.45
C ILE A 117 6.50 -0.25 -6.30
N ASP A 118 6.81 -1.32 -7.06
CA ASP A 118 7.88 -1.30 -8.05
C ASP A 118 7.48 -0.54 -9.33
N LYS A 119 8.47 -0.20 -10.17
CA LYS A 119 8.16 0.48 -11.45
C LYS A 119 7.34 -0.36 -12.40
N PHE A 120 7.46 -1.69 -12.31
CA PHE A 120 6.84 -2.56 -13.30
C PHE A 120 5.33 -2.50 -13.12
N HIS A 121 4.84 -2.69 -11.89
CA HIS A 121 3.42 -2.60 -11.57
C HIS A 121 2.91 -1.16 -11.63
N LEU A 122 3.73 -0.16 -11.28
CA LEU A 122 3.37 1.24 -11.53
C LEU A 122 3.06 1.52 -13.01
N CYS A 123 3.84 0.95 -13.94
CA CYS A 123 3.66 1.19 -15.37
C CYS A 123 2.66 0.23 -16.04
N GLN A 124 2.40 -0.95 -15.48
CA GLN A 124 1.48 -1.94 -16.05
C GLN A 124 0.07 -1.85 -15.46
N GLY A 125 -0.07 -1.18 -14.32
CA GLY A 125 -1.29 -1.17 -13.52
C GLY A 125 -1.23 -2.19 -12.39
N PHE A 126 -1.89 -1.85 -11.29
CA PHE A 126 -2.04 -2.68 -10.09
C PHE A 126 -3.42 -2.48 -9.43
N SER A 127 -4.28 -1.65 -10.01
CA SER A 127 -5.60 -1.31 -9.47
C SER A 127 -6.49 -2.55 -9.32
N ASP A 128 -6.30 -3.55 -10.19
CA ASP A 128 -7.09 -4.77 -10.15
C ASP A 128 -6.89 -5.59 -8.87
N TRP A 129 -5.81 -5.35 -8.11
CA TRP A 129 -5.60 -5.99 -6.82
C TRP A 129 -6.58 -5.52 -5.74
N ALA A 130 -7.16 -4.34 -5.91
CA ALA A 130 -8.19 -3.79 -5.02
C ALA A 130 -9.62 -4.20 -5.43
N ASN A 131 -9.79 -5.00 -6.49
CA ASN A 131 -11.12 -5.43 -6.92
C ASN A 131 -11.82 -6.23 -5.81
N GLY A 132 -13.02 -5.80 -5.44
CA GLY A 132 -13.78 -6.42 -4.33
C GLY A 132 -13.34 -5.97 -2.94
N THR A 133 -12.60 -4.86 -2.84
CA THR A 133 -12.34 -4.12 -1.60
C THR A 133 -12.99 -2.73 -1.66
N GLU A 134 -13.02 -2.00 -0.54
CA GLU A 134 -13.45 -0.60 -0.50
C GLU A 134 -12.28 0.39 -0.72
N LEU A 135 -11.08 -0.12 -1.03
CA LEU A 135 -9.87 0.68 -1.21
C LEU A 135 -9.90 1.47 -2.51
N GLU A 136 -9.62 2.77 -2.41
CA GLU A 136 -9.43 3.68 -3.52
C GLU A 136 -7.99 4.20 -3.55
N ILE A 137 -7.40 4.32 -4.73
CA ILE A 137 -6.07 4.93 -4.90
C ILE A 137 -6.25 6.45 -4.86
N VAL A 138 -5.72 7.09 -3.82
CA VAL A 138 -5.93 8.53 -3.57
C VAL A 138 -4.70 9.40 -3.81
N ASP A 139 -3.49 8.83 -3.78
CA ASP A 139 -2.24 9.60 -3.94
C ASP A 139 -1.11 8.71 -4.50
N LEU A 140 0.04 9.33 -4.81
CA LEU A 140 1.27 8.65 -5.17
C LEU A 140 2.47 9.43 -4.59
N ILE A 141 3.11 8.83 -3.60
CA ILE A 141 4.32 9.36 -2.98
C ILE A 141 5.54 8.82 -3.72
N THR A 142 6.45 9.72 -4.13
CA THR A 142 7.73 9.35 -4.72
C THR A 142 8.84 9.51 -3.69
N TRP A 143 9.58 8.42 -3.42
CA TRP A 143 10.76 8.47 -2.55
C TRP A 143 12.04 8.60 -3.37
N ASP A 144 12.77 9.70 -3.19
CA ASP A 144 14.13 9.85 -3.71
C ASP A 144 15.15 9.11 -2.83
N LYS A 145 15.79 8.08 -3.39
CA LYS A 145 16.84 7.30 -2.75
C LYS A 145 18.22 7.97 -2.83
N ALA A 146 18.33 9.12 -3.49
CA ALA A 146 19.55 9.89 -3.74
C ALA A 146 20.66 9.14 -4.49
N ARG A 147 20.42 7.88 -4.88
CA ARG A 147 21.38 7.00 -5.54
C ARG A 147 20.73 6.32 -6.73
N MET A 148 21.42 6.39 -7.88
CA MET A 148 20.95 5.74 -9.10
C MET A 148 21.02 4.21 -8.95
N GLY A 149 19.89 3.54 -9.20
CA GLY A 149 19.84 2.09 -9.33
C GLY A 149 20.53 1.60 -10.61
N MET A 150 20.96 0.32 -10.61
CA MET A 150 21.66 -0.31 -11.75
C MET A 150 20.74 -0.73 -12.91
N GLY A 151 19.67 0.02 -13.19
CA GLY A 151 18.72 -0.34 -14.24
C GLY A 151 19.34 -0.38 -15.64
N TYR A 152 19.11 -1.46 -16.40
CA TYR A 152 19.63 -1.63 -17.77
C TYR A 152 19.00 -0.70 -18.81
N ARG A 153 17.68 -0.49 -18.76
CA ARG A 153 16.96 0.38 -19.72
C ARG A 153 16.89 1.83 -19.25
N THR A 154 16.54 2.03 -17.98
CA THR A 154 16.43 3.35 -17.35
C THR A 154 17.01 3.28 -15.95
N ARG A 155 17.91 4.21 -15.64
CA ARG A 155 18.42 4.44 -14.29
C ARG A 155 17.50 5.42 -13.59
N ARG A 156 17.16 5.11 -12.35
CA ARG A 156 16.27 5.94 -11.53
C ARG A 156 16.82 6.06 -10.13
N VAL A 157 16.53 7.18 -9.50
CA VAL A 157 16.78 7.41 -8.08
C VAL A 157 15.54 7.16 -7.23
N SER A 158 14.38 6.91 -7.85
CA SER A 158 13.10 6.89 -7.14
C SER A 158 12.51 5.50 -6.90
N GLU A 159 11.77 5.40 -5.80
CA GLU A 159 10.76 4.38 -5.47
C GLU A 159 9.41 5.05 -5.22
N TYR A 160 8.35 4.26 -5.13
CA TYR A 160 6.98 4.75 -5.13
C TYR A 160 6.16 4.08 -4.04
N CYS A 161 5.27 4.85 -3.42
CA CYS A 161 4.25 4.36 -2.51
C CYS A 161 2.91 4.92 -2.99
N ALA A 162 1.99 4.03 -3.34
CA ALA A 162 0.62 4.37 -3.71
C ALA A 162 -0.32 4.20 -2.51
#